data_AF-A0A923PXT9-F1
#
_entry.id   AF-A0A923PXT9-F1
#
_cell.length_a   1.000
_cell.length_b   1.000
_cell.length_c   1.000
_cell.angle_alpha   90.00
_cell.angle_beta   90.00
_cell.angle_gamma   90.00
#
_symmetry.space_group_name_H-M   'P 1'
#
loop_
_entity.id
_entity.type
_entity.pdbx_description
1 polymer ?
#
loop_
_entity_poly.entity_id
_entity_poly.type
_entity_poly.pdbx_seq_one_letter_code
_entity_poly.pdbx_strand_id
1 'polypeptide(L)'
;MAHSCALNWKRSRRRYRFKLDRYAVEAPDLNASAEERDRVAWLYARIHRLEPADRTLILLHLDRVGYADMAEITGLTESNIGVRLHRIRQQLTTLSEELNQ
;
A
#
# COMPACT_ATOMS: atom_id res chain seq x y z
N MET A 1 16.87 18.48 -16.08
CA MET A 1 16.27 17.73 -14.95
C MET A 1 15.35 16.56 -15.36
N ALA A 2 15.05 16.32 -16.65
CA ALA A 2 14.11 15.27 -17.07
C ALA A 2 14.72 13.86 -17.28
N HIS A 3 16.04 13.74 -17.48
CA HIS A 3 16.68 12.46 -17.83
C HIS A 3 16.86 11.49 -16.65
N SER A 4 16.99 12.00 -15.42
CA SER A 4 17.13 11.16 -14.23
C SER A 4 15.80 10.61 -13.73
N CYS A 5 14.68 11.26 -14.05
CA CYS A 5 13.35 10.91 -13.53
C CYS A 5 12.80 9.62 -14.17
N ALA A 6 12.88 9.51 -15.51
CA ALA A 6 12.36 8.35 -16.23
C ALA A 6 13.12 7.03 -15.92
N LEU A 7 14.44 7.11 -15.70
CA LEU A 7 15.27 5.95 -15.35
C LEU A 7 15.10 5.53 -13.88
N ASN A 8 14.91 6.50 -12.96
CA ASN A 8 14.61 6.20 -11.57
C ASN A 8 13.20 5.59 -11.42
N TRP A 9 12.24 6.02 -12.23
CA TRP A 9 10.85 5.54 -12.18
C TRP A 9 10.69 4.07 -12.59
N LYS A 10 11.30 3.59 -13.69
CA LYS A 10 11.21 2.16 -14.06
C LYS A 10 11.79 1.26 -12.95
N ARG A 11 12.86 1.72 -12.29
CA ARG A 11 13.44 1.04 -11.12
C ARG A 11 12.52 1.10 -9.91
N SER A 12 11.93 2.24 -9.62
CA SER A 12 11.00 2.45 -8.51
C SER A 12 9.74 1.59 -8.68
N ARG A 13 9.09 1.61 -9.86
CA ARG A 13 7.92 0.75 -10.18
C ARG A 13 8.22 -0.74 -10.05
N ARG A 14 9.41 -1.19 -10.49
CA ARG A 14 9.83 -2.59 -10.31
C ARG A 14 10.10 -2.91 -8.84
N ARG A 15 10.69 -1.97 -8.08
CA ARG A 15 10.94 -2.10 -6.64
C ARG A 15 9.63 -2.12 -5.84
N TYR A 16 8.61 -1.34 -6.22
CA TYR A 16 7.28 -1.38 -5.60
C TYR A 16 6.52 -2.66 -5.94
N ARG A 17 6.54 -3.12 -7.20
CA ARG A 17 6.01 -4.44 -7.58
C ARG A 17 6.71 -5.59 -6.84
N PHE A 18 8.02 -5.49 -6.64
CA PHE A 18 8.78 -6.49 -5.88
C PHE A 18 8.51 -6.40 -4.38
N LYS A 19 8.35 -5.19 -3.81
CA LYS A 19 7.88 -4.99 -2.43
C LYS A 19 6.48 -5.61 -2.25
N LEU A 20 5.60 -5.51 -3.24
CA LEU A 20 4.28 -6.13 -3.28
C LEU A 20 4.33 -7.66 -3.10
N ASP A 21 5.26 -8.33 -3.77
CA ASP A 21 5.47 -9.78 -3.63
C ASP A 21 6.15 -10.13 -2.30
N ARG A 22 7.00 -9.24 -1.77
CA ARG A 22 7.71 -9.42 -0.51
C ARG A 22 6.88 -9.09 0.74
N TYR A 23 5.89 -8.21 0.65
CA TYR A 23 4.97 -7.89 1.75
C TYR A 23 4.11 -9.09 2.18
N ALA A 24 3.94 -10.09 1.31
CA ALA A 24 3.36 -11.38 1.67
C ALA A 24 4.23 -12.18 2.67
N VAL A 25 5.45 -11.72 2.92
CA VAL A 25 6.50 -12.39 3.70
C VAL A 25 7.10 -11.42 4.72
N GLU A 26 6.26 -10.66 5.43
CA GLU A 26 6.74 -10.10 6.71
C GLU A 26 6.81 -11.23 7.74
N ALA A 27 8.01 -11.45 8.26
CA ALA A 27 8.22 -12.39 9.35
C ALA A 27 7.37 -11.95 10.54
N PRO A 28 6.65 -12.88 11.21
CA PRO A 28 5.85 -12.53 12.36
C PRO A 28 6.74 -11.86 13.41
N ASP A 29 6.30 -10.70 13.91
CA ASP A 29 6.93 -10.11 15.09
C ASP A 29 6.82 -11.11 16.24
N LEU A 30 7.97 -11.61 16.68
CA LEU A 30 8.04 -12.62 17.73
C LEU A 30 7.62 -12.04 19.10
N ASN A 31 7.70 -10.72 19.25
CA ASN A 31 7.28 -10.02 20.46
C ASN A 31 5.78 -9.67 20.46
N ALA A 32 5.10 -9.79 19.33
CA ALA A 32 3.66 -9.56 19.26
C ALA A 32 2.88 -10.72 19.89
N SER A 33 1.75 -10.41 20.53
CA SER A 33 0.78 -11.41 20.98
C SER A 33 0.20 -12.21 19.79
N ALA A 34 -0.41 -13.36 20.08
CA ALA A 34 -1.09 -14.15 19.05
C ALA A 34 -2.19 -13.33 18.34
N GLU A 35 -2.97 -12.56 19.09
CA GLU A 35 -4.04 -11.70 18.54
C GLU A 35 -3.48 -10.59 17.64
N GLU A 36 -2.37 -9.96 18.01
CA GLU A 36 -1.72 -8.95 17.18
C GLU A 36 -1.19 -9.55 15.87
N ARG A 37 -0.57 -10.74 15.95
CA ARG A 37 -0.13 -11.46 14.74
C ARG A 37 -1.29 -11.81 13.82
N ASP A 38 -2.41 -12.27 14.37
CA ASP A 38 -3.61 -12.60 13.58
C ASP A 38 -4.24 -11.36 12.93
N ARG A 39 -4.31 -10.24 13.66
CA ARG A 39 -4.78 -8.95 13.11
C ARG A 39 -3.89 -8.45 11.98
N VAL A 40 -2.57 -8.54 12.16
CA VAL A 40 -1.60 -8.14 11.13
C VAL A 40 -1.69 -9.06 9.91
N ALA A 41 -1.77 -10.38 10.11
CA ALA A 41 -1.94 -11.35 9.04
C ALA A 41 -3.24 -11.11 8.25
N TRP A 42 -4.35 -10.83 8.95
CA TRP A 42 -5.61 -10.48 8.32
C TRP A 42 -5.53 -9.18 7.50
N LEU A 43 -4.89 -8.14 8.04
CA LEU A 43 -4.71 -6.88 7.35
C LEU A 43 -3.92 -7.07 6.05
N TYR A 44 -2.82 -7.84 6.10
CA TYR A 44 -2.04 -8.17 4.92
C TYR A 44 -2.83 -8.98 3.89
N ALA A 45 -3.57 -9.98 4.33
CA ALA A 45 -4.46 -10.74 3.45
C ALA A 45 -5.48 -9.82 2.76
N ARG A 46 -5.98 -8.79 3.47
CA ARG A 46 -6.94 -7.84 2.89
C ARG A 46 -6.28 -6.86 1.92
N ILE A 47 -5.10 -6.34 2.24
CA ILE A 47 -4.32 -5.50 1.31
C ILE A 47 -3.98 -6.29 0.03
N HIS A 48 -3.73 -7.59 0.14
CA HIS A 48 -3.52 -8.47 -1.02
C HIS A 48 -4.76 -8.68 -1.89
N ARG A 49 -5.96 -8.44 -1.38
CA ARG A 49 -7.21 -8.49 -2.15
C ARG A 49 -7.52 -7.17 -2.85
N LEU A 50 -6.83 -6.07 -2.52
CA LEU A 50 -6.99 -4.81 -3.23
C LEU A 50 -6.49 -4.92 -4.67
N GLU A 51 -7.11 -4.14 -5.56
CA GLU A 51 -6.65 -4.02 -6.94
C GLU A 51 -5.19 -3.55 -6.98
N PRO A 52 -4.41 -3.95 -8.01
CA PRO A 52 -2.99 -3.58 -8.11
C PRO A 52 -2.74 -2.07 -8.03
N ALA A 53 -3.67 -1.25 -8.53
CA ALA A 53 -3.59 0.20 -8.46
C ALA A 53 -3.76 0.72 -7.02
N ASP A 54 -4.80 0.29 -6.31
CA ASP A 54 -5.05 0.68 -4.92
C ASP A 54 -3.93 0.25 -3.98
N ARG A 55 -3.43 -0.97 -4.18
CA ARG A 55 -2.29 -1.49 -3.42
C ARG A 55 -1.01 -0.72 -3.68
N THR A 56 -0.78 -0.25 -4.91
CA THR A 56 0.36 0.63 -5.21
C THR A 56 0.24 1.96 -4.47
N LEU A 57 -0.97 2.55 -4.43
CA LEU A 57 -1.22 3.80 -3.72
C LEU A 57 -0.97 3.69 -2.22
N ILE A 58 -1.46 2.63 -1.57
CA ILE A 58 -1.27 2.48 -0.13
C ILE A 58 0.21 2.24 0.23
N LEU A 59 0.95 1.49 -0.59
CA LEU A 59 2.39 1.27 -0.38
C LEU A 59 3.20 2.55 -0.54
N LEU A 60 2.90 3.36 -1.57
CA LEU A 60 3.54 4.66 -1.75
C LEU A 60 3.24 5.59 -0.56
N HIS A 61 2.02 5.53 -0.03
CA HIS A 61 1.62 6.30 1.15
C HIS A 61 2.35 5.86 2.42
N LEU A 62 2.52 4.55 2.63
CA LEU A 62 3.29 4.00 3.75
C LEU A 62 4.78 4.38 3.66
N ASP A 63 5.33 4.44 2.46
CA ASP A 63 6.68 4.93 2.17
C ASP A 63 6.81 6.48 2.24
N ARG A 64 5.75 7.18 2.69
CA ARG A 64 5.71 8.66 2.84
C ARG A 64 5.97 9.43 1.56
N VAL A 65 5.68 8.86 0.40
CA VAL A 65 5.74 9.55 -0.89
C VAL A 65 4.67 10.66 -0.92
N GLY A 66 4.99 11.85 -1.43
CA GLY A 66 4.05 12.96 -1.54
C GLY A 66 3.00 12.72 -2.64
N TYR A 67 1.84 13.37 -2.55
CA TYR A 67 0.77 13.17 -3.56
C TYR A 67 1.18 13.61 -4.96
N ALA A 68 1.95 14.69 -5.09
CA ALA A 68 2.52 15.15 -6.36
C ALA A 68 3.44 14.09 -6.99
N ASP A 69 4.34 13.49 -6.20
CA ASP A 69 5.22 12.42 -6.67
C ASP A 69 4.42 11.16 -7.01
N MET A 70 3.41 10.82 -6.20
CA MET A 70 2.51 9.71 -6.52
C MET A 70 1.75 9.95 -7.83
N ALA A 71 1.34 11.19 -8.11
CA ALA A 71 0.68 11.57 -9.35
C ALA A 71 1.61 11.36 -10.55
N GLU A 72 2.88 11.78 -10.42
CA GLU A 72 3.90 11.52 -11.44
C GLU A 72 4.17 10.02 -11.63
N ILE A 73 4.19 9.23 -10.55
CA ILE A 73 4.49 7.79 -10.59
C ILE A 73 3.33 6.99 -11.20
N THR A 74 2.09 7.32 -10.82
CA THR A 74 0.88 6.53 -11.12
C THR A 74 0.15 7.03 -12.36
N GLY A 75 0.39 8.27 -12.79
CA GLY A 75 -0.36 8.94 -13.85
C GLY A 75 -1.76 9.36 -13.42
N LEU A 76 -2.08 9.30 -12.13
CA LEU A 76 -3.34 9.78 -11.57
C LEU A 76 -3.20 11.23 -11.10
N THR A 77 -4.31 11.94 -10.95
CA THR A 77 -4.30 13.25 -10.30
C THR A 77 -4.19 13.10 -8.78
N GLU A 78 -3.64 14.11 -8.10
CA GLU A 78 -3.55 14.15 -6.64
C GLU A 78 -4.92 14.00 -5.96
N SER A 79 -5.97 14.61 -6.55
CA SER A 79 -7.34 14.48 -6.08
C SER A 79 -7.84 13.02 -6.15
N ASN A 80 -7.58 12.33 -7.26
CA ASN A 80 -7.96 10.92 -7.41
C ASN A 80 -7.21 10.03 -6.41
N ILE A 81 -5.91 10.28 -6.21
CA ILE A 81 -5.09 9.59 -5.20
C ILE A 81 -5.68 9.77 -3.80
N GLY A 82 -6.01 11.00 -3.41
CA GLY A 82 -6.60 11.31 -2.12
C GLY A 82 -7.94 10.57 -1.89
N VAL A 83 -8.82 10.58 -2.89
CA VAL A 83 -10.11 9.87 -2.83
C VAL A 83 -9.91 8.36 -2.73
N ARG A 84 -9.03 7.77 -3.55
CA ARG A 84 -8.76 6.33 -3.50
C ARG A 84 -8.16 5.91 -2.17
N LEU A 85 -7.16 6.64 -1.67
CA LEU A 85 -6.58 6.38 -0.34
C LEU A 85 -7.61 6.47 0.78
N HIS A 86 -8.52 7.44 0.71
CA HIS A 86 -9.61 7.55 1.68
C HIS A 86 -10.54 6.34 1.62
N ARG A 87 -10.98 5.92 0.43
CA ARG A 87 -11.84 4.74 0.23
C ARG A 87 -11.18 3.45 0.70
N ILE A 88 -9.90 3.24 0.38
CA ILE A 88 -9.15 2.06 0.83
C ILE A 88 -9.11 2.00 2.35
N ARG A 89 -8.78 3.11 3.03
CA ARG A 89 -8.78 3.16 4.50
C ARG A 89 -10.15 2.85 5.07
N GLN A 90 -11.20 3.48 4.54
CA GLN A 90 -12.56 3.24 4.99
C GLN A 90 -12.95 1.76 4.85
N GLN A 91 -12.65 1.13 3.71
CA GLN A 91 -12.89 -0.29 3.50
C GLN A 91 -12.17 -1.17 4.53
N LEU A 92 -10.89 -0.90 4.81
CA LEU A 92 -10.12 -1.66 5.80
C LEU A 92 -10.69 -1.49 7.21
N THR A 93 -11.10 -0.27 7.58
CA THR A 93 -11.73 0.01 8.87
C THR A 93 -13.05 -0.73 9.03
N THR A 94 -13.98 -0.60 8.09
CA THR A 94 -15.29 -1.29 8.14
C THR A 94 -15.13 -2.80 8.28
N LEU A 95 -14.22 -3.40 7.51
CA LEU A 95 -13.97 -4.83 7.58
C LEU A 95 -13.32 -5.27 8.89
N SER A 96 -12.54 -4.40 9.54
CA SER A 96 -11.94 -4.70 10.84
C SER A 96 -12.97 -4.63 11.97
N GLU A 97 -13.98 -3.77 11.84
CA GLU A 97 -15.10 -3.65 12.78
C GLU A 97 -16.01 -4.89 12.69
N GLU A 98 -16.25 -5.41 11.47
CA GLU A 98 -16.99 -6.66 11.24
C GLU A 98 -16.33 -7.90 11.86
N LEU A 99 -15.01 -7.90 12.06
CA LEU A 99 -14.30 -9.02 12.72
C LEU A 99 -14.37 -8.99 14.25
N ASN A 100 -14.61 -7.83 14.85
CA ASN A 100 -14.64 -7.65 16.30
C ASN A 100 -16.07 -7.74 16.86
N GLN A 101 -17.03 -8.14 16.04
CA GLN A 101 -18.42 -8.48 16.42
C GLN A 101 -18.59 -9.99 16.49
#